data_AF-A0A8S8Y5C0-F1
#
_entry.id   AF-A0A8S8Y5C0-F1
#
_cell.length_a   1.000
_cell.length_b   1.000
_cell.length_c   1.000
_cell.angle_alpha   90.00
_cell.angle_beta   90.00
_cell.angle_gamma   90.00
#
_symmetry.space_group_name_H-M   'P 1'
#
loop_
_entity.id
_entity.type
_entity.pdbx_description
1 polymer ?
#
loop_
_entity_poly.entity_id
_entity_poly.type
_entity_poly.pdbx_seq_one_letter_code
_entity_poly.pdbx_strand_id
1 'polypeptide(L)'
;MPSVLHPRLAGGVEARGYQLEAAASALAGSTMVVMPTGFGKSAVEWMVIAHHLHRQGNVLLLAPTVALLAQHQRMLTTHLVVDERTW
;
A
#
# COMPACT_ATOMS: atom_id res chain seq x y z
N MET A 1 -1.83 -5.60 19.55
CA MET A 1 -1.42 -6.48 18.44
C MET A 1 -0.20 -5.85 17.78
N PRO A 2 0.75 -6.62 17.25
CA PRO A 2 1.92 -6.06 16.59
C PRO A 2 1.50 -5.25 15.36
N SER A 3 2.20 -4.15 15.08
CA SER A 3 1.92 -3.26 13.94
C SER A 3 3.19 -2.84 13.23
N VAL A 4 3.07 -2.58 11.93
CA VAL A 4 4.08 -1.95 11.10
C VAL A 4 3.93 -0.44 11.21
N LEU A 5 4.99 0.22 11.63
CA LEU A 5 5.09 1.68 11.68
C LEU A 5 6.00 2.17 10.56
N HIS A 6 5.59 3.23 9.88
CA HIS A 6 6.36 3.82 8.80
C HIS A 6 6.00 5.32 8.67
N PRO A 7 6.94 6.22 8.37
CA PRO A 7 6.67 7.67 8.30
C PRO A 7 5.56 8.08 7.33
N ARG A 8 5.30 7.24 6.31
CA ARG A 8 4.24 7.44 5.30
C ARG A 8 2.96 6.64 5.56
N LEU A 9 2.85 5.88 6.65
CA LEU A 9 1.61 5.19 7.04
C LEU A 9 0.88 5.98 8.12
N ALA A 10 -0.40 6.29 7.90
CA ALA A 10 -1.24 6.94 8.88
C ALA A 10 -1.71 5.92 9.93
N GLY A 11 -1.20 6.01 11.16
CA GLY A 11 -1.59 5.12 12.27
C GLY A 11 -1.00 3.71 12.22
N GLY A 12 -0.18 3.39 11.22
CA GLY A 12 0.42 2.07 11.02
C GLY A 12 -0.56 1.03 10.48
N VAL A 13 -0.09 -0.21 10.33
CA VAL A 13 -0.85 -1.33 9.79
C VAL A 13 -0.68 -2.54 10.70
N GLU A 14 -1.75 -3.28 11.01
CA GLU A 14 -1.65 -4.52 11.78
C GLU A 14 -0.70 -5.51 11.09
N ALA A 15 0.28 -6.03 11.82
CA ALA A 15 1.31 -6.90 11.25
C ALA A 15 0.80 -8.34 11.14
N ARG A 16 0.62 -8.81 9.90
CA ARG A 16 0.33 -10.22 9.60
C ARG A 16 1.42 -10.79 8.69
N GLY A 17 1.98 -11.94 9.06
CA GLY A 17 3.17 -12.52 8.40
C GLY A 17 3.03 -12.60 6.88
N TYR A 18 1.90 -13.12 6.38
CA TYR A 18 1.65 -13.23 4.94
C TYR A 18 1.61 -11.87 4.20
N GLN A 19 1.23 -10.77 4.88
CA GLN A 19 1.26 -9.43 4.28
C GLN A 19 2.69 -8.91 4.22
N LEU A 20 3.49 -9.18 5.25
CA LEU A 20 4.90 -8.80 5.30
C LEU A 20 5.72 -9.53 4.23
N GLU A 21 5.47 -10.82 4.03
CA GLU A 21 6.13 -11.62 2.98
C GLU A 21 5.78 -11.11 1.58
N ALA A 22 4.50 -10.82 1.33
CA ALA A 22 4.05 -10.26 0.05
C ALA A 22 4.66 -8.87 -0.21
N ALA A 23 4.71 -8.01 0.81
CA ALA A 23 5.33 -6.70 0.71
C ALA A 23 6.84 -6.80 0.47
N ALA A 24 7.54 -7.67 1.22
CA ALA A 24 8.97 -7.89 1.05
C ALA A 24 9.31 -8.36 -0.39
N SER A 25 8.51 -9.29 -0.93
CA SER A 25 8.67 -9.77 -2.32
C SER A 25 8.49 -8.63 -3.32
N ALA A 26 7.43 -7.83 -3.17
CA ALA A 26 7.14 -6.70 -4.05
C ALA A 26 8.18 -5.57 -3.96
N LEU A 27 8.83 -5.39 -2.80
CA LEU A 27 9.91 -4.42 -2.62
C LEU A 27 11.26 -4.90 -3.17
N ALA A 28 11.48 -6.21 -3.23
CA ALA A 28 12.69 -6.80 -3.79
C ALA A 28 12.69 -6.83 -5.34
N GLY A 29 11.52 -6.85 -5.98
CA GLY A 29 11.41 -6.83 -7.43
C GLY A 29 9.98 -6.93 -7.96
N SER A 30 9.85 -6.94 -9.30
CA SER A 30 8.56 -7.02 -9.99
C SER A 30 7.79 -8.27 -9.56
N THR A 31 6.63 -8.06 -8.92
CA THR A 31 5.86 -9.14 -8.28
C THR A 31 4.38 -8.98 -8.60
N MET A 32 3.73 -10.08 -8.99
CA MET A 32 2.26 -10.17 -9.06
C MET A 32 1.75 -10.85 -7.79
N VAL A 33 1.11 -10.09 -6.90
CA VAL A 33 0.58 -10.62 -5.64
C VAL A 33 -0.82 -11.20 -5.87
N VAL A 34 -0.97 -12.51 -5.67
CA VAL A 34 -2.26 -13.23 -5.75
C VAL A 34 -2.69 -13.64 -4.35
N MET A 35 -3.73 -12.98 -3.82
CA MET A 35 -4.30 -13.31 -2.51
C MET A 35 -5.83 -13.32 -2.59
N PRO A 36 -6.55 -14.10 -1.76
CA PRO A 36 -8.01 -14.05 -1.68
C PRO A 36 -8.53 -12.68 -1.23
N THR A 37 -9.80 -12.40 -1.49
CA THR A 37 -10.45 -11.20 -0.94
C THR A 37 -10.60 -11.31 0.59
N GLY A 38 -10.49 -10.21 1.31
CA GLY A 38 -10.52 -10.20 2.78
C GLY A 38 -9.18 -10.51 3.47
N PHE A 39 -8.17 -10.97 2.74
CA PHE A 39 -6.82 -11.22 3.27
C PHE A 39 -5.93 -9.96 3.34
N GLY A 40 -6.51 -8.76 3.22
CA GLY A 40 -5.75 -7.51 3.37
C GLY A 40 -4.73 -7.23 2.27
N LYS A 41 -5.09 -7.45 0.99
CA LYS A 41 -4.29 -6.98 -0.16
C LYS A 41 -3.99 -5.48 -0.09
N SER A 42 -4.95 -4.69 0.38
CA SER A 42 -4.78 -3.24 0.56
C SER A 42 -3.68 -2.91 1.58
N ALA A 43 -3.50 -3.70 2.63
CA ALA A 43 -2.40 -3.50 3.58
C ALA A 43 -1.03 -3.68 2.90
N VAL A 44 -0.91 -4.68 2.02
CA VAL A 44 0.30 -4.89 1.20
C VAL A 44 0.55 -3.69 0.27
N GLU A 45 -0.49 -3.26 -0.44
CA GLU A 45 -0.46 -2.06 -1.30
C GLU A 45 0.04 -0.83 -0.53
N TRP A 46 -0.52 -0.54 0.64
CA TRP A 46 -0.13 0.63 1.45
C TRP A 46 1.32 0.56 1.91
N MET A 47 1.77 -0.61 2.41
CA MET A 47 3.17 -0.77 2.85
C MET A 47 4.16 -0.54 1.69
N VAL A 48 3.86 -1.07 0.50
CA VAL A 48 4.72 -0.93 -0.68
C VAL A 48 4.74 0.51 -1.19
N ILE A 49 3.58 1.17 -1.27
CA ILE A 49 3.46 2.57 -1.70
C ILE A 49 4.15 3.49 -0.70
N ALA A 50 3.92 3.29 0.60
CA ALA A 50 4.56 4.06 1.66
C ALA A 50 6.08 4.05 1.52
N HIS A 51 6.67 2.85 1.31
CA HIS A 51 8.11 2.70 1.11
C HIS A 51 8.62 3.46 -0.12
N HIS A 52 7.93 3.36 -1.26
CA HIS A 52 8.32 4.07 -2.49
C HIS A 52 8.23 5.60 -2.33
N LEU A 53 7.14 6.10 -1.75
CA LEU A 53 6.96 7.54 -1.52
C LEU A 53 8.00 8.09 -0.53
N HIS A 54 8.40 7.32 0.49
CA HIS A 54 9.44 7.76 1.41
C HIS A 54 10.82 7.89 0.75
N ARG A 55 11.07 7.11 -0.29
CA ARG A 55 12.27 7.20 -1.13
C ARG A 55 12.16 8.25 -2.23
N GLN A 56 11.14 9.12 -2.18
CA GLN A 56 10.86 10.14 -3.20
C GLN A 56 10.62 9.53 -4.59
N GLY A 57 10.11 8.29 -4.65
CA GLY A 57 9.70 7.63 -5.88
C GLY A 57 8.27 7.98 -6.30
N ASN A 58 7.92 7.62 -7.53
CA ASN A 58 6.58 7.79 -8.09
C ASN A 58 5.80 6.48 -8.07
N VAL A 59 4.48 6.57 -7.94
CA VAL A 59 3.56 5.42 -7.94
C VAL A 59 2.47 5.64 -8.96
N LEU A 60 2.22 4.64 -9.81
CA LEU A 60 1.08 4.61 -10.74
C LEU A 60 0.06 3.59 -10.24
N LEU A 61 -1.14 4.05 -9.93
CA LEU A 61 -2.25 3.19 -9.55
C LEU A 61 -3.17 2.95 -10.76
N LEU A 62 -3.42 1.67 -11.06
CA LEU A 62 -4.29 1.25 -12.14
C LEU A 62 -5.44 0.40 -11.59
N ALA A 63 -6.65 0.63 -12.08
CA ALA A 63 -7.83 -0.14 -11.74
C ALA A 63 -8.70 -0.33 -12.99
N PRO A 64 -9.53 -1.39 -13.06
CA PRO A 64 -10.29 -1.70 -14.27
C PRO A 64 -11.46 -0.74 -14.52
N THR A 65 -11.86 0.06 -13.53
CA THR A 65 -12.91 1.09 -13.69
C THR A 65 -12.57 2.34 -12.87
N VAL A 66 -13.12 3.48 -13.29
CA VAL A 66 -13.00 4.77 -12.56
C VAL A 66 -13.54 4.66 -11.13
N ALA A 67 -14.64 3.92 -10.93
CA ALA A 67 -15.23 3.73 -9.61
C ALA A 67 -14.29 3.00 -8.64
N LEU A 68 -13.59 1.97 -9.13
CA LEU A 68 -12.60 1.24 -8.34
C LEU A 68 -11.34 2.09 -8.10
N LEU A 69 -10.87 2.85 -9.09
CA LEU A 69 -9.75 3.76 -8.90
C LEU A 69 -10.05 4.78 -7.79
N ALA A 70 -11.24 5.41 -7.83
CA ALA A 70 -11.68 6.35 -6.81
C ALA A 70 -11.79 5.70 -5.41
N GLN A 71 -12.19 4.43 -5.34
CA GLN A 71 -12.21 3.67 -4.08
C GLN A 71 -10.80 3.47 -3.52
N HIS A 72 -9.85 3.04 -4.34
CA HIS A 72 -8.46 2.90 -3.91
C HIS A 72 -7.88 4.25 -3.47
N GLN A 73 -8.11 5.32 -4.23
CA GLN A 73 -7.66 6.67 -3.87
C GLN A 73 -8.14 7.08 -2.47
N ARG A 74 -9.42 6.89 -2.15
CA ARG A 74 -9.97 7.18 -0.81
C ARG A 74 -9.30 6.37 0.30
N MET A 75 -9.02 5.09 0.04
CA MET A 75 -8.30 4.25 1.01
C MET A 75 -6.87 4.74 1.20
N LEU A 76 -6.16 5.06 0.12
CA LEU A 76 -4.80 5.57 0.18
C LEU A 76 -4.72 6.88 0.95
N THR A 77 -5.62 7.85 0.71
CA THR A 77 -5.62 9.11 1.46
C THR A 77 -5.99 8.94 2.94
N THR A 78 -6.63 7.83 3.31
CA THR A 78 -6.95 7.51 4.70
C THR A 78 -5.77 6.84 5.42
N HIS A 79 -4.99 6.02 4.70
CA HIS A 79 -3.96 5.16 5.29
C HIS A 79 -2.52 5.60 5.00
N LEU A 80 -2.32 6.55 4.10
CA LEU A 80 -1.01 7.10 3.76
C LEU A 80 -0.94 8.59 4.05
N VAL A 81 0.25 9.01 4.47
CA VAL A 81 0.62 10.43 4.47
C VAL A 81 1.16 10.74 3.08
N VAL A 82 0.40 11.49 2.29
CA VAL A 82 0.75 11.93 0.93
C VAL A 82 0.88 13.45 0.91
N ASP A 83 1.81 13.98 0.14
CA ASP A 83 1.99 15.43 0.02
C ASP A 83 1.05 15.96 -1.06
N GLU A 84 0.66 17.24 -0.98
CA GLU A 84 -0.25 17.86 -1.98
C GLU A 84 0.31 17.83 -3.41
N ARG A 85 1.64 17.66 -3.56
CA ARG A 85 2.34 17.58 -4.85
C ARG A 85 2.38 16.18 -5.46
N THR A 86 1.84 15.18 -4.78
CA THR A 86 1.92 13.76 -5.19
C THR A 86 0.83 13.36 -6.20
N TRP A 87 -0.12 14.26 -6.51
CA TRP A 87 -1.26 14.00 -7.40
C TRP A 87 -1.20 14.80 -8.71
#